data_AF-A0A3L7A586-F1
#
_entry.id   AF-A0A3L7A586-F1
#
_cell.length_a   1.000
_cell.length_b   1.000
_cell.length_c   1.000
_cell.angle_alpha   90.00
_cell.angle_beta   90.00
_cell.angle_gamma   90.00
#
_symmetry.space_group_name_H-M   'P 1'
#
loop_
_entity.id
_entity.type
_entity.pdbx_description
1 polymer ?
#
loop_
_entity_poly.entity_id
_entity_poly.type
_entity_poly.pdbx_seq_one_letter_code
_entity_poly.pdbx_strand_id
1 'polypeptide(L)'
;MTVGSRVDRGEMHSVRLVAQDLSSVEEFRNGLLAVRDGMNHLEEAGHSQAVSRLRTVAAPMQHSIEAIAQVRVRAGEILFRYAAQVLDLQDQARVFRLRRSQAQDLQRRHTAALFEIRADTSPEAGGRALRMENQVEDTRASLSQIERGLAELDQARVSLDRSCARDLTHCREVLARVSAGPSGSGNVLSDGLTGFADFAARMVVNAENVAAPELERILRGDRTPEQVAELWAGLDLDSDGIAALPIKDILTLANTDGLPFWVRDVATRRVLDYALKWPTGAFHLLGFAGDALADADAVAEFIRQIEAYDRAGREADRRATLLNGRPDVQLIGIGNQGDEWWGVFLPGTWIPQRMLG
;
A
#
# COMPACT_ATOMS: atom_id res chain seq x y z
N MET A 1 -20.56 29.64 6.51
CA MET A 1 -19.91 28.35 6.15
C MET A 1 -20.65 27.23 6.86
N THR A 2 -21.54 26.53 6.17
CA THR A 2 -22.17 25.30 6.69
C THR A 2 -21.10 24.24 6.80
N VAL A 3 -20.67 23.93 8.02
CA VAL A 3 -19.84 22.75 8.29
C VAL A 3 -20.60 21.55 7.74
N GLY A 4 -20.12 20.93 6.66
CA GLY A 4 -20.77 19.78 6.05
C GLY A 4 -20.95 18.66 7.08
N SER A 5 -22.13 18.04 7.10
CA SER A 5 -22.51 16.96 8.02
C SER A 5 -21.44 15.85 7.98
N ARG A 6 -21.07 15.34 9.16
CA ARG A 6 -19.97 14.37 9.27
C ARG A 6 -20.36 13.00 8.72
N VAL A 7 -21.64 12.65 8.79
CA VAL A 7 -22.16 11.40 8.24
C VAL A 7 -21.85 11.23 6.74
N ASP A 8 -21.76 12.33 5.98
CA ASP A 8 -21.51 12.30 4.53
C ASP A 8 -20.05 12.14 4.13
N ARG A 9 -19.13 12.20 5.09
CA ARG A 9 -17.70 12.24 4.75
C ARG A 9 -17.15 10.83 4.56
N GLY A 10 -16.39 10.69 3.47
CA GLY A 10 -15.58 9.52 3.16
C GLY A 10 -16.28 8.52 2.23
N GLU A 11 -15.50 7.99 1.28
CA GLU A 11 -15.92 6.88 0.43
C GLU A 11 -15.73 5.55 1.18
N MET A 12 -16.83 4.89 1.55
CA MET A 12 -16.75 3.59 2.24
C MET A 12 -16.43 2.42 1.31
N HIS A 13 -16.51 2.65 -0.01
CA HIS A 13 -16.14 1.65 -1.00
C HIS A 13 -14.64 1.33 -0.94
N SER A 14 -13.77 2.34 -0.88
CA SER A 14 -12.32 2.15 -0.75
C SER A 14 -11.94 1.49 0.57
N VAL A 15 -12.59 1.86 1.68
CA VAL A 15 -12.40 1.20 2.99
C VAL A 15 -12.79 -0.28 2.92
N ARG A 16 -13.86 -0.62 2.21
CA ARG A 16 -14.31 -2.00 2.03
C ARG A 16 -13.36 -2.81 1.13
N LEU A 17 -12.78 -2.20 0.10
CA LEU A 17 -11.75 -2.84 -0.73
C LEU A 17 -10.49 -3.13 0.09
N VAL A 18 -10.00 -2.14 0.84
CA VAL A 18 -8.85 -2.34 1.76
C VAL A 18 -9.16 -3.41 2.82
N ALA A 19 -10.38 -3.44 3.36
CA ALA A 19 -10.81 -4.48 4.28
C ALA A 19 -10.75 -5.88 3.65
N GLN A 20 -11.22 -6.00 2.41
CA GLN A 20 -11.20 -7.25 1.63
C GLN A 20 -9.77 -7.70 1.33
N ASP A 21 -8.89 -6.78 0.93
CA ASP A 21 -7.48 -7.06 0.66
C ASP A 21 -6.72 -7.48 1.93
N LEU A 22 -6.99 -6.81 3.06
CA LEU A 22 -6.44 -7.19 4.37
C LEU A 22 -6.92 -8.57 4.83
N SER A 23 -8.14 -8.96 4.45
CA SER A 23 -8.70 -10.30 4.70
C SER A 23 -8.23 -11.36 3.72
N SER A 24 -7.57 -10.99 2.60
CA SER A 24 -7.00 -11.96 1.67
C SER A 24 -5.70 -12.54 2.25
N VAL A 25 -5.72 -13.83 2.57
CA VAL A 25 -4.59 -14.57 3.19
C VAL A 25 -3.82 -15.37 2.13
N GLU A 26 -4.20 -15.29 0.85
CA GLU A 26 -3.78 -16.23 -0.19
C GLU A 26 -2.28 -16.18 -0.49
N GLU A 27 -1.72 -15.00 -0.74
CA GLU A 27 -0.27 -14.87 -1.02
C GLU A 27 0.59 -15.42 0.13
N PHE A 28 0.12 -15.20 1.35
CA PHE A 28 0.84 -15.58 2.55
C PHE A 28 0.73 -17.09 2.85
N ARG A 29 -0.46 -17.65 2.65
CA ARG A 29 -0.70 -19.09 2.70
C ARG A 29 0.15 -19.82 1.65
N ASN A 30 0.28 -19.26 0.45
CA ASN A 30 1.09 -19.84 -0.62
C ASN A 30 2.58 -19.85 -0.25
N GLY A 31 3.09 -18.79 0.38
CA GLY A 31 4.46 -18.76 0.90
C GLY A 31 4.74 -19.86 1.95
N LEU A 32 3.82 -20.06 2.90
CA LEU A 32 3.94 -21.15 3.89
C LEU A 32 3.89 -22.54 3.27
N LEU A 33 3.04 -22.73 2.26
CA LEU A 33 2.97 -23.99 1.52
C LEU A 33 4.31 -24.26 0.82
N ALA A 34 4.90 -23.27 0.15
CA ALA A 34 6.21 -23.40 -0.49
C ALA A 34 7.33 -23.76 0.50
N VAL A 35 7.37 -23.13 1.68
CA VAL A 35 8.34 -23.48 2.74
C VAL A 35 8.16 -24.92 3.20
N ARG A 36 6.92 -25.36 3.41
CA ARG A 36 6.60 -26.72 3.84
C ARG A 36 7.01 -27.73 2.77
N ASP A 37 6.71 -27.44 1.51
CA ASP A 37 7.02 -28.33 0.38
C ASP A 37 8.53 -28.43 0.14
N GLY A 38 9.29 -27.34 0.37
CA GLY A 38 10.76 -27.36 0.39
C GLY A 38 11.35 -28.18 1.54
N MET A 39 10.77 -28.12 2.74
CA MET A 39 11.19 -28.98 3.85
C MET A 39 10.94 -30.47 3.55
N ASN A 40 9.82 -30.79 2.90
CA ASN A 40 9.52 -32.16 2.50
C ASN A 40 10.53 -32.69 1.48
N HIS A 41 10.90 -31.89 0.47
CA HIS A 41 11.95 -32.27 -0.50
C HIS A 41 13.30 -32.54 0.17
N LEU A 42 13.72 -31.71 1.14
CA LEU A 42 14.96 -31.92 1.90
C LEU A 42 14.91 -33.20 2.75
N GLU A 43 13.73 -33.56 3.26
CA GLU A 43 13.51 -34.78 4.03
C GLU A 43 13.60 -36.03 3.12
N GLU A 44 12.98 -35.97 1.93
CA GLU A 44 13.05 -37.01 0.90
C GLU A 44 14.48 -37.22 0.36
N ALA A 45 15.27 -36.14 0.25
CA ALA A 45 16.68 -36.19 -0.13
C ALA A 45 17.61 -36.71 0.99
N GLY A 46 17.09 -37.00 2.18
CA GLY A 46 17.86 -37.57 3.30
C GLY A 46 18.64 -36.54 4.12
N HIS A 47 18.38 -35.24 3.97
CA HIS A 47 19.08 -34.16 4.70
C HIS A 47 18.48 -33.88 6.09
N SER A 48 18.36 -34.91 6.92
CA SER A 48 17.67 -34.85 8.23
C SER A 48 18.19 -33.76 9.19
N GLN A 49 19.50 -33.47 9.19
CA GLN A 49 20.08 -32.42 10.02
C GLN A 49 19.72 -31.00 9.53
N ALA A 50 19.63 -30.80 8.22
CA ALA A 50 19.20 -29.53 7.63
C ALA A 50 17.72 -29.27 7.94
N VAL A 51 16.87 -30.29 7.80
CA VAL A 51 15.44 -30.24 8.15
C VAL A 51 15.24 -29.90 9.63
N SER A 52 16.01 -30.50 10.55
CA SER A 52 15.90 -30.21 11.98
C SER A 52 16.29 -28.77 12.34
N ARG A 53 17.33 -28.22 11.72
CA ARG A 53 17.73 -26.81 11.88
C ARG A 53 16.67 -25.87 11.30
N LEU A 54 16.17 -26.18 10.10
CA LEU A 54 15.09 -25.43 9.46
C LEU A 54 13.82 -25.42 10.30
N ARG A 55 13.38 -26.56 10.85
CA ARG A 55 12.20 -26.63 11.73
C ARG A 55 12.38 -25.78 12.99
N THR A 56 13.56 -25.79 13.60
CA THR A 56 13.86 -24.99 14.80
C THR A 56 13.77 -23.49 14.52
N VAL A 57 14.22 -23.03 13.35
CA VAL A 57 14.17 -21.62 12.94
C VAL A 57 12.78 -21.23 12.41
N ALA A 58 12.10 -22.13 11.71
CA ALA A 58 10.83 -21.86 11.06
C ALA A 58 9.63 -21.91 12.01
N ALA A 59 9.67 -22.70 13.10
CA ALA A 59 8.53 -22.82 14.00
C ALA A 59 8.12 -21.49 14.69
N PRO A 60 9.06 -20.68 15.24
CA PRO A 60 8.72 -19.35 15.77
C PRO A 60 8.20 -18.41 14.67
N MET A 61 8.79 -18.49 13.46
CA MET A 61 8.34 -17.69 12.32
C MET A 61 6.91 -18.04 11.94
N GLN A 62 6.58 -19.33 11.81
CA GLN A 62 5.24 -19.81 11.50
C GLN A 62 4.22 -19.31 12.53
N HIS A 63 4.56 -19.33 13.82
CA HIS A 63 3.67 -18.81 14.85
C HIS A 63 3.44 -17.30 14.74
N SER A 64 4.50 -16.51 14.52
CA SER A 64 4.37 -15.06 14.29
C SER A 64 3.57 -14.75 13.04
N ILE A 65 3.79 -15.52 11.98
CA ILE A 65 3.09 -15.45 10.71
C ILE A 65 1.59 -15.71 10.91
N GLU A 66 1.22 -16.80 11.56
CA GLU A 66 -0.18 -17.13 11.87
C GLU A 66 -0.84 -16.03 12.73
N ALA A 67 -0.12 -15.51 13.73
CA ALA A 67 -0.60 -14.42 14.56
C ALA A 67 -0.82 -13.14 13.74
N ILE A 68 0.10 -12.79 12.83
CA ILE A 68 -0.06 -11.63 11.96
C ILE A 68 -1.24 -11.81 10.99
N ALA A 69 -1.40 -12.99 10.39
CA ALA A 69 -2.53 -13.30 9.53
C ALA A 69 -3.86 -13.15 10.28
N GLN A 70 -3.95 -13.67 11.51
CA GLN A 70 -5.13 -13.51 12.36
C GLN A 70 -5.43 -12.04 12.65
N VAL A 71 -4.42 -11.22 12.97
CA VAL A 71 -4.63 -9.79 13.21
C VAL A 71 -5.07 -9.04 11.95
N ARG A 72 -4.51 -9.39 10.78
CA ARG A 72 -4.93 -8.81 9.49
C ARG A 72 -6.38 -9.14 9.16
N VAL A 73 -6.77 -10.41 9.29
CA VAL A 73 -8.17 -10.85 9.12
C VAL A 73 -9.07 -10.07 10.07
N ARG A 74 -8.67 -9.95 11.35
CA ARG A 74 -9.44 -9.21 12.35
C ARG A 74 -9.59 -7.72 12.01
N ALA A 75 -8.51 -7.07 11.56
CA ALA A 75 -8.54 -5.68 11.13
C ALA A 75 -9.47 -5.50 9.91
N GLY A 76 -9.42 -6.43 8.95
CA GLY A 76 -10.35 -6.48 7.82
C GLY A 76 -11.82 -6.60 8.26
N GLU A 77 -12.13 -7.51 9.18
CA GLU A 77 -13.50 -7.64 9.74
C GLU A 77 -14.00 -6.36 10.40
N ILE A 78 -13.12 -5.67 11.16
CA ILE A 78 -13.43 -4.40 11.82
C ILE A 78 -13.78 -3.33 10.77
N LEU A 79 -12.93 -3.18 9.75
CA LEU A 79 -13.13 -2.20 8.67
C LEU A 79 -14.37 -2.51 7.84
N PHE A 80 -14.63 -3.78 7.55
CA PHE A 80 -15.82 -4.20 6.81
C PHE A 80 -17.11 -3.88 7.58
N ARG A 81 -17.16 -4.21 8.87
CA ARG A 81 -18.30 -3.90 9.74
C ARG A 81 -18.51 -2.39 9.87
N TYR A 82 -17.43 -1.65 10.09
CA TYR A 82 -17.45 -0.20 10.13
C TYR A 82 -18.05 0.36 8.84
N ALA A 83 -17.50 0.02 7.66
CA ALA A 83 -17.98 0.50 6.38
C ALA A 83 -19.47 0.22 6.16
N ALA A 84 -19.96 -0.97 6.52
CA ALA A 84 -21.38 -1.31 6.43
C ALA A 84 -22.26 -0.42 7.33
N GLN A 85 -21.83 -0.17 8.57
CA GLN A 85 -22.56 0.70 9.51
C GLN A 85 -22.56 2.17 9.05
N VAL A 86 -21.46 2.65 8.48
CA VAL A 86 -21.40 4.01 7.91
C VAL A 86 -22.35 4.17 6.74
N LEU A 87 -22.40 3.19 5.83
CA LEU A 87 -23.30 3.22 4.68
C LEU A 87 -24.76 3.28 5.12
N ASP A 88 -25.14 2.51 6.13
CA ASP A 88 -26.49 2.57 6.71
C ASP A 88 -26.81 3.96 7.30
N LEU A 89 -25.88 4.57 8.04
CA LEU A 89 -26.06 5.95 8.54
C LEU A 89 -26.17 6.97 7.39
N GLN A 90 -25.41 6.80 6.32
CA GLN A 90 -25.45 7.67 5.14
C GLN A 90 -26.79 7.57 4.40
N ASP A 91 -27.32 6.36 4.24
CA ASP A 91 -28.62 6.15 3.62
C ASP A 91 -29.75 6.73 4.47
N GLN A 92 -29.72 6.55 5.80
CA GLN A 92 -30.66 7.19 6.72
C GLN A 92 -30.58 8.73 6.62
N ALA A 93 -29.37 9.29 6.59
CA ALA A 93 -29.17 10.73 6.48
C ALA A 93 -29.72 11.28 5.15
N ARG A 94 -29.59 10.53 4.04
CA ARG A 94 -30.18 10.88 2.74
C ARG A 94 -31.71 10.99 2.84
N VAL A 95 -32.36 10.05 3.53
CA VAL A 95 -33.82 10.08 3.77
C VAL A 95 -34.21 11.30 4.60
N PHE A 96 -33.50 11.59 5.69
CA PHE A 96 -33.79 12.77 6.52
C PHE A 96 -33.60 14.08 5.75
N ARG A 97 -32.60 14.21 4.88
CA ARG A 97 -32.40 15.41 4.06
C ARG A 97 -33.50 15.60 3.04
N LEU A 98 -33.94 14.52 2.39
CA LEU A 98 -35.07 14.59 1.47
C LEU A 98 -36.33 15.09 2.20
N ARG A 99 -36.63 14.50 3.37
CA ARG A 99 -37.74 14.95 4.22
C ARG A 99 -37.58 16.39 4.67
N ARG A 100 -36.36 16.83 5.02
CA ARG A 100 -36.06 18.22 5.40
C ARG A 100 -36.39 19.17 4.26
N SER A 101 -35.95 18.86 3.04
CA SER A 101 -36.22 19.69 1.86
C SER A 101 -37.73 19.81 1.63
N GLN A 102 -38.46 18.69 1.68
CA GLN A 102 -39.91 18.67 1.50
C GLN A 102 -40.63 19.49 2.58
N ALA A 103 -40.25 19.33 3.85
CA ALA A 103 -40.83 20.09 4.95
C ALA A 103 -40.49 21.59 4.88
N GLN A 104 -39.29 21.96 4.41
CA GLN A 104 -38.92 23.36 4.16
C GLN A 104 -39.77 23.98 3.05
N ASP A 105 -40.02 23.25 1.96
CA ASP A 105 -40.87 23.72 0.86
C ASP A 105 -42.33 23.87 1.31
N LEU A 106 -42.85 22.93 2.10
CA LEU A 106 -44.18 23.03 2.71
C LEU A 106 -44.27 24.23 3.65
N GLN A 107 -43.27 24.44 4.51
CA GLN A 107 -43.23 25.59 5.41
C GLN A 107 -43.28 26.91 4.64
N ARG A 108 -42.53 27.04 3.55
CA ARG A 108 -42.56 28.24 2.68
C ARG A 108 -43.94 28.45 2.09
N ARG A 109 -44.59 27.39 1.58
CA ARG A 109 -45.96 27.47 1.02
C ARG A 109 -46.99 27.88 2.08
N HIS A 110 -46.98 27.25 3.25
CA HIS A 110 -47.90 27.60 4.34
C HIS A 110 -47.67 29.04 4.83
N THR A 111 -46.41 29.47 4.94
CA THR A 111 -46.08 30.85 5.35
C THR A 111 -46.56 31.87 4.33
N ALA A 112 -46.39 31.59 3.03
CA ALA A 112 -46.91 32.45 1.96
C ALA A 112 -48.44 32.52 1.97
N ALA A 113 -49.11 31.37 2.08
CA ALA A 113 -50.58 31.30 2.17
C ALA A 113 -51.11 32.04 3.41
N LEU A 114 -50.43 31.91 4.56
CA LEU A 114 -50.80 32.66 5.77
C LEU A 114 -50.70 34.17 5.56
N PHE A 115 -49.68 34.64 4.85
CA PHE A 115 -49.53 36.05 4.51
C PHE A 115 -50.69 36.56 3.64
N GLU A 116 -51.09 35.78 2.63
CA GLU A 116 -52.24 36.11 1.78
C GLU A 116 -53.57 36.12 2.56
N ILE A 117 -53.81 35.13 3.42
CA ILE A 117 -55.03 35.06 4.25
C ILE A 117 -55.10 36.24 5.22
N ARG A 118 -53.97 36.67 5.80
CA ARG A 118 -53.92 37.82 6.71
C ARG A 118 -54.16 39.16 6.01
N ALA A 119 -53.96 39.23 4.70
CA ALA A 119 -54.28 40.41 3.90
C ALA A 119 -55.79 40.49 3.54
N ASP A 120 -56.53 39.39 3.68
CA ASP A 120 -57.98 39.32 3.44
C ASP A 120 -58.75 39.93 4.62
N THR A 121 -59.62 40.91 4.34
CA THR A 121 -60.44 41.62 5.34
C THR A 121 -61.79 40.95 5.62
N SER A 122 -62.07 39.81 5.00
CA SER A 122 -63.32 39.07 5.21
C SER A 122 -63.47 38.57 6.65
N PRO A 123 -64.71 38.52 7.19
CA PRO A 123 -64.96 38.04 8.55
C PRO A 123 -64.55 36.57 8.77
N GLU A 124 -64.41 35.78 7.70
CA GLU A 124 -63.96 34.38 7.75
C GLU A 124 -62.42 34.23 7.73
N ALA A 125 -61.68 35.30 7.41
CA ALA A 125 -60.22 35.27 7.30
C ALA A 125 -59.55 34.84 8.62
N GLY A 126 -60.08 35.29 9.78
CA GLY A 126 -59.53 34.95 11.09
C GLY A 126 -59.50 33.44 11.37
N GLY A 127 -60.59 32.72 11.08
CA GLY A 127 -60.64 31.27 11.27
C GLY A 127 -59.72 30.50 10.31
N ARG A 128 -59.56 30.98 9.07
CA ARG A 128 -58.61 30.40 8.11
C ARG A 128 -57.16 30.67 8.50
N ALA A 129 -56.85 31.87 9.01
CA ALA A 129 -55.51 32.24 9.47
C ALA A 129 -55.07 31.35 10.63
N LEU A 130 -55.93 31.14 11.63
CA LEU A 130 -55.62 30.27 12.77
C LEU A 130 -55.32 28.82 12.35
N ARG A 131 -56.12 28.26 11.41
CA ARG A 131 -55.84 26.91 10.88
C ARG A 131 -54.51 26.83 10.14
N MET A 132 -54.18 27.85 9.36
CA MET A 132 -52.91 27.91 8.63
C MET A 132 -51.71 28.13 9.57
N GLU A 133 -51.87 28.91 10.65
CA GLU A 133 -50.88 29.07 11.71
C GLU A 133 -50.53 27.73 12.36
N ASN A 134 -51.54 26.93 12.72
CA ASN A 134 -51.33 25.58 13.24
C ASN A 134 -50.57 24.70 12.23
N GLN A 135 -50.88 24.78 10.93
CA GLN A 135 -50.14 24.04 9.89
C GLN A 135 -48.68 24.47 9.75
N VAL A 136 -48.38 25.77 9.90
CA VAL A 136 -47.00 26.29 9.93
C VAL A 136 -46.27 25.77 11.16
N GLU A 137 -46.92 25.76 12.32
CA GLU A 137 -46.36 25.25 13.58
C GLU A 137 -46.06 23.75 13.51
N ASP A 138 -47.01 22.95 13.01
CA ASP A 138 -46.85 21.51 12.79
C ASP A 138 -45.66 21.21 11.85
N THR A 139 -45.54 21.97 10.76
CA THR A 139 -44.43 21.82 9.82
C THR A 139 -43.09 22.21 10.46
N ARG A 140 -43.07 23.25 11.30
CA ARG A 140 -41.88 23.65 12.06
C ARG A 140 -41.48 22.59 13.08
N ALA A 141 -42.44 22.00 13.79
CA ALA A 141 -42.19 20.91 14.73
C ALA A 141 -41.60 19.68 14.01
N SER A 142 -42.12 19.34 12.83
CA SER A 142 -41.58 18.29 11.97
C SER A 142 -40.14 18.58 11.53
N LEU A 143 -39.83 19.81 11.11
CA LEU A 143 -38.46 20.23 10.78
C LEU A 143 -37.51 20.06 11.97
N SER A 144 -37.90 20.52 13.16
CA SER A 144 -37.10 20.36 14.37
C SER A 144 -36.89 18.89 14.75
N GLN A 145 -37.83 18.00 14.46
CA GLN A 145 -37.65 16.56 14.64
C GLN A 145 -36.65 15.98 13.63
N ILE A 146 -36.74 16.38 12.36
CA ILE A 146 -35.81 15.95 11.30
C ILE A 146 -34.38 16.42 11.61
N GLU A 147 -34.21 17.66 12.08
CA GLU A 147 -32.90 18.21 12.46
C GLU A 147 -32.29 17.48 13.65
N ARG A 148 -33.09 17.12 14.66
CA ARG A 148 -32.64 16.26 15.77
C ARG A 148 -32.18 14.90 15.26
N GLY A 149 -32.94 14.26 14.38
CA GLY A 149 -32.55 12.97 13.77
C GLY A 149 -31.21 13.05 13.01
N LEU A 150 -30.98 14.13 12.25
CA LEU A 150 -29.68 14.35 11.60
C LEU A 150 -28.53 14.52 12.60
N ALA A 151 -28.76 15.25 13.70
CA ALA A 151 -27.77 15.42 14.75
C ALA A 151 -27.44 14.10 15.47
N GLU A 152 -28.45 13.26 15.71
CA GLU A 152 -28.29 11.91 16.28
C GLU A 152 -27.45 11.01 15.37
N LEU A 153 -27.68 11.05 14.04
CA LEU A 153 -26.85 10.31 13.07
C LEU A 153 -25.40 10.79 13.05
N ASP A 154 -25.16 12.11 13.15
CA ASP A 154 -23.80 12.66 13.26
C ASP A 154 -23.11 12.23 14.56
N GLN A 155 -23.83 12.15 15.68
CA GLN A 155 -23.29 11.63 16.94
C GLN A 155 -22.98 10.13 16.86
N ALA A 156 -23.88 9.34 16.24
CA ALA A 156 -23.66 7.92 16.00
C ALA A 156 -22.41 7.69 15.15
N ARG A 157 -22.22 8.47 14.08
CA ARG A 157 -21.02 8.44 13.23
C ARG A 157 -19.74 8.64 14.04
N VAL A 158 -19.69 9.66 14.89
CA VAL A 158 -18.52 9.95 15.73
C VAL A 158 -18.22 8.80 16.71
N SER A 159 -19.26 8.17 17.25
CA SER A 159 -19.10 7.02 18.14
C SER A 159 -18.51 5.81 17.41
N LEU A 160 -18.99 5.52 16.19
CA LEU A 160 -18.44 4.48 15.31
C LEU A 160 -16.98 4.75 14.94
N ASP A 161 -16.63 5.98 14.60
CA ASP A 161 -15.25 6.37 14.26
C ASP A 161 -14.30 6.09 15.44
N ARG A 162 -14.70 6.47 16.65
CA ARG A 162 -13.91 6.22 17.87
C ARG A 162 -13.81 4.73 18.20
N SER A 163 -14.86 3.95 17.95
CA SER A 163 -14.82 2.50 18.17
C SER A 163 -13.85 1.84 17.19
N CYS A 164 -14.01 2.12 15.89
CA CYS A 164 -13.14 1.60 14.84
C CYS A 164 -11.67 1.97 15.09
N ALA A 165 -11.39 3.23 15.45
CA ALA A 165 -10.04 3.68 15.77
C ALA A 165 -9.44 2.89 16.95
N ARG A 166 -10.18 2.70 18.05
CA ARG A 166 -9.71 1.89 19.19
C ARG A 166 -9.40 0.45 18.80
N ASP A 167 -10.30 -0.17 18.02
CA ASP A 167 -10.14 -1.56 17.61
C ASP A 167 -8.93 -1.74 16.67
N LEU A 168 -8.67 -0.77 15.78
CA LEU A 168 -7.49 -0.76 14.92
C LEU A 168 -6.19 -0.48 15.70
N THR A 169 -6.22 0.43 16.68
CA THR A 169 -5.09 0.66 17.59
C THR A 169 -4.74 -0.64 18.33
N HIS A 170 -5.74 -1.38 18.80
CA HIS A 170 -5.52 -2.67 19.42
C HIS A 170 -4.86 -3.69 18.47
N CYS A 171 -5.33 -3.76 17.21
CA CYS A 171 -4.70 -4.61 16.20
C CYS A 171 -3.23 -4.21 15.96
N ARG A 172 -2.95 -2.90 15.89
CA ARG A 172 -1.58 -2.37 15.75
C ARG A 172 -0.70 -2.75 16.95
N GLU A 173 -1.21 -2.68 18.17
CA GLU A 173 -0.46 -3.08 19.38
C GLU A 173 -0.16 -4.58 19.40
N VAL A 174 -1.11 -5.43 18.96
CA VAL A 174 -0.88 -6.87 18.80
C VAL A 174 0.19 -7.12 17.75
N LEU A 175 0.12 -6.49 16.58
CA LEU A 175 1.15 -6.59 15.54
C LEU A 175 2.52 -6.16 16.06
N ALA A 176 2.61 -5.03 16.76
CA ALA A 176 3.87 -4.55 17.32
C ALA A 176 4.50 -5.57 18.29
N ARG A 177 3.67 -6.24 19.12
CA ARG A 177 4.14 -7.30 20.02
C ARG A 177 4.61 -8.54 19.26
N VAL A 178 3.89 -8.95 18.22
CA VAL A 178 4.27 -10.11 17.40
C VAL A 178 5.56 -9.82 16.63
N SER A 179 5.73 -8.61 16.11
CA SER A 179 6.92 -8.19 15.37
C SER A 179 8.16 -7.96 16.24
N ALA A 180 7.99 -7.66 17.54
CA ALA A 180 9.10 -7.48 18.49
C ALA A 180 9.77 -8.81 18.93
N GLY A 181 9.08 -9.94 18.75
CA GLY A 181 9.54 -11.27 19.16
C GLY A 181 9.74 -11.44 20.69
N PRO A 182 10.02 -12.67 21.17
CA PRO A 182 10.24 -12.94 22.59
C PRO A 182 11.58 -12.39 23.15
N SER A 183 12.49 -11.94 22.27
CA SER A 183 13.91 -11.76 22.61
C SER A 183 14.43 -10.33 22.47
N GLY A 184 13.60 -9.35 22.10
CA GLY A 184 14.03 -7.94 21.99
C GLY A 184 15.13 -7.65 20.95
N SER A 185 15.49 -8.64 20.12
CA SER A 185 16.40 -8.48 18.99
C SER A 185 15.57 -8.07 17.78
N GLY A 186 15.71 -6.81 17.38
CA GLY A 186 14.76 -6.10 16.53
C GLY A 186 14.65 -6.56 15.07
N ASN A 187 13.51 -6.16 14.50
CA ASN A 187 13.33 -5.71 13.10
C ASN A 187 13.43 -6.71 11.94
N VAL A 188 13.12 -7.99 12.11
CA VAL A 188 13.02 -8.92 10.94
C VAL A 188 11.60 -8.98 10.34
N LEU A 189 10.55 -8.57 11.08
CA LEU A 189 9.15 -8.81 10.67
C LEU A 189 8.36 -7.56 10.23
N SER A 190 8.89 -6.34 10.40
CA SER A 190 8.11 -5.12 10.08
C SER A 190 8.02 -4.82 8.58
N ASP A 191 9.00 -5.26 7.78
CA ASP A 191 9.03 -5.11 6.31
C ASP A 191 8.61 -6.41 5.56
N GLY A 192 8.30 -7.48 6.29
CA GLY A 192 8.58 -8.84 5.83
C GLY A 192 7.42 -9.76 5.44
N LEU A 193 6.20 -9.30 5.19
CA LEU A 193 5.06 -10.23 4.97
C LEU A 193 4.71 -10.50 3.50
N THR A 194 4.82 -9.51 2.61
CA THR A 194 4.83 -9.72 1.15
C THR A 194 6.21 -10.14 0.66
N GLY A 195 7.27 -9.70 1.37
CA GLY A 195 8.61 -10.25 1.22
C GLY A 195 8.72 -11.71 1.67
N PHE A 196 7.76 -12.30 2.39
CA PHE A 196 7.84 -13.68 2.86
C PHE A 196 7.55 -14.72 1.76
N ALA A 197 6.56 -14.48 0.89
CA ALA A 197 6.31 -15.38 -0.24
C ALA A 197 7.48 -15.32 -1.25
N ASP A 198 8.00 -14.11 -1.47
CA ASP A 198 9.22 -13.87 -2.23
C ASP A 198 10.44 -14.50 -1.54
N PHE A 199 10.58 -14.39 -0.21
CA PHE A 199 11.66 -15.00 0.61
C PHE A 199 11.56 -16.53 0.69
N ALA A 200 10.36 -17.09 0.71
CA ALA A 200 10.08 -18.52 0.70
C ALA A 200 10.36 -19.13 -0.67
N ALA A 201 9.84 -18.50 -1.74
CA ALA A 201 10.18 -18.84 -3.12
C ALA A 201 11.70 -18.68 -3.36
N ARG A 202 12.30 -17.62 -2.82
CA ARG A 202 13.74 -17.41 -2.76
C ARG A 202 14.48 -18.48 -1.99
N MET A 203 13.98 -19.02 -0.87
CA MET A 203 14.71 -20.08 -0.15
C MET A 203 14.69 -21.39 -0.92
N VAL A 204 13.61 -21.67 -1.66
CA VAL A 204 13.51 -22.85 -2.53
C VAL A 204 14.41 -22.68 -3.76
N VAL A 205 14.38 -21.52 -4.42
CA VAL A 205 15.27 -21.21 -5.56
C VAL A 205 16.73 -21.02 -5.11
N ASN A 206 16.98 -20.47 -3.92
CA ASN A 206 18.31 -20.35 -3.32
C ASN A 206 18.87 -21.73 -2.93
N ALA A 207 18.06 -22.70 -2.52
CA ALA A 207 18.59 -24.04 -2.25
C ALA A 207 19.20 -24.68 -3.52
N GLU A 208 18.70 -24.31 -4.70
CA GLU A 208 19.22 -24.78 -6.00
C GLU A 208 20.30 -23.84 -6.59
N ASN A 209 20.20 -22.51 -6.39
CA ASN A 209 21.11 -21.50 -6.98
C ASN A 209 22.20 -20.94 -6.04
N VAL A 210 22.00 -20.92 -4.71
CA VAL A 210 23.07 -20.60 -3.72
C VAL A 210 24.08 -21.74 -3.61
N ALA A 211 23.83 -22.87 -4.29
CA ALA A 211 24.82 -23.91 -4.49
C ALA A 211 25.84 -23.59 -5.59
N ALA A 212 25.82 -22.41 -6.23
CA ALA A 212 26.82 -21.97 -7.22
C ALA A 212 27.88 -21.04 -6.58
N PRO A 213 29.07 -21.55 -6.21
CA PRO A 213 30.15 -20.76 -5.60
C PRO A 213 30.57 -19.54 -6.44
N GLU A 214 30.37 -19.59 -7.74
CA GLU A 214 30.73 -18.55 -8.71
C GLU A 214 29.88 -17.28 -8.51
N LEU A 215 28.57 -17.43 -8.29
CA LEU A 215 27.68 -16.29 -8.04
C LEU A 215 28.04 -15.59 -6.73
N GLU A 216 28.33 -16.36 -5.67
CA GLU A 216 28.77 -15.80 -4.39
C GLU A 216 30.06 -14.99 -4.53
N ARG A 217 31.01 -15.47 -5.36
CA ARG A 217 32.26 -14.75 -5.64
C ARG A 217 32.04 -13.45 -6.40
N ILE A 218 31.06 -13.40 -7.30
CA ILE A 218 30.67 -12.15 -7.98
C ILE A 218 30.08 -11.16 -6.95
N LEU A 219 29.15 -11.63 -6.11
CA LEU A 219 28.44 -10.78 -5.14
C LEU A 219 29.33 -10.20 -4.02
N ARG A 220 30.50 -10.78 -3.76
CA ARG A 220 31.48 -10.21 -2.82
C ARG A 220 32.14 -8.93 -3.30
N GLY A 221 32.13 -8.66 -4.62
CA GLY A 221 32.74 -7.47 -5.21
C GLY A 221 34.27 -7.42 -5.10
N ASP A 222 34.94 -8.56 -4.89
CA ASP A 222 36.40 -8.67 -4.76
C ASP A 222 37.11 -9.05 -6.07
N ARG A 223 36.42 -8.91 -7.21
CA ARG A 223 36.84 -9.37 -8.54
C ARG A 223 37.01 -8.21 -9.50
N THR A 224 37.91 -8.39 -10.47
CA THR A 224 38.00 -7.46 -11.61
C THR A 224 36.83 -7.71 -12.58
N PRO A 225 36.46 -6.73 -13.41
CA PRO A 225 35.40 -6.92 -14.42
C PRO A 225 35.62 -8.14 -15.32
N GLU A 226 36.86 -8.42 -15.71
CA GLU A 226 37.19 -9.59 -16.54
C GLU A 226 36.93 -10.91 -15.81
N GLN A 227 37.26 -10.96 -14.52
CA GLN A 227 36.99 -12.12 -13.67
C GLN A 227 35.49 -12.31 -13.42
N VAL A 228 34.73 -11.21 -13.28
CA VAL A 228 33.27 -11.27 -13.18
C VAL A 228 32.67 -11.84 -14.47
N ALA A 229 33.14 -11.40 -15.64
CA ALA A 229 32.66 -11.90 -16.93
C ALA A 229 32.91 -13.40 -17.10
N GLU A 230 34.10 -13.88 -16.72
CA GLU A 230 34.46 -15.30 -16.77
C GLU A 230 33.61 -16.15 -15.81
N LEU A 231 33.43 -15.69 -14.57
CA LEU A 231 32.58 -16.36 -13.59
C LEU A 231 31.12 -16.39 -14.04
N TRP A 232 30.61 -15.30 -14.61
CA TRP A 232 29.24 -15.22 -15.09
C TRP A 232 29.00 -16.12 -16.29
N ALA A 233 29.98 -16.27 -17.20
CA ALA A 233 29.85 -17.16 -18.36
C ALA A 233 29.67 -18.64 -17.97
N GLY A 234 30.10 -19.02 -16.76
CA GLY A 234 29.86 -20.36 -16.19
C GLY A 234 28.52 -20.53 -15.48
N LEU A 235 27.75 -19.45 -15.30
CA LEU A 235 26.43 -19.48 -14.68
C LEU A 235 25.34 -19.64 -15.74
N ASP A 236 24.43 -20.60 -15.55
CA ASP A 236 23.23 -20.78 -16.38
C ASP A 236 22.03 -20.07 -15.75
N LEU A 237 22.16 -18.74 -15.58
CA LEU A 237 21.16 -17.87 -14.95
C LEU A 237 20.45 -17.03 -16.00
N ASP A 238 19.14 -17.23 -16.14
CA ASP A 238 18.27 -16.42 -17.00
C ASP A 238 17.66 -15.23 -16.25
N SER A 239 16.79 -14.47 -16.94
CA SER A 239 16.11 -13.30 -16.35
C SER A 239 15.26 -13.64 -15.14
N ASP A 240 14.62 -14.82 -15.13
CA ASP A 240 13.73 -15.24 -14.05
C ASP A 240 14.56 -15.67 -12.83
N GLY A 241 15.67 -16.36 -13.06
CA GLY A 241 16.66 -16.69 -12.03
C GLY A 241 17.28 -15.44 -11.39
N ILE A 242 17.59 -14.40 -12.18
CA ILE A 242 18.04 -13.10 -11.64
C ILE A 242 16.93 -12.43 -10.82
N ALA A 243 15.70 -12.40 -11.33
CA ALA A 243 14.56 -11.77 -10.65
C ALA A 243 14.21 -12.44 -9.32
N ALA A 244 14.57 -13.72 -9.17
CA ALA A 244 14.42 -14.48 -7.94
C ALA A 244 15.49 -14.17 -6.88
N LEU A 245 16.62 -13.54 -7.21
CA LEU A 245 17.69 -13.26 -6.23
C LEU A 245 17.25 -12.26 -5.14
N PRO A 246 17.85 -12.27 -3.93
CA PRO A 246 17.65 -11.24 -2.91
C PRO A 246 17.83 -9.82 -3.46
N ILE A 247 16.97 -8.86 -3.06
CA ILE A 247 17.00 -7.51 -3.65
C ILE A 247 18.34 -6.80 -3.43
N LYS A 248 19.03 -7.12 -2.34
CA LYS A 248 20.40 -6.66 -2.06
C LYS A 248 21.39 -7.21 -3.08
N ASP A 249 21.27 -8.48 -3.45
CA ASP A 249 22.15 -9.12 -4.43
C ASP A 249 21.85 -8.63 -5.84
N ILE A 250 20.57 -8.41 -6.16
CA ILE A 250 20.14 -7.75 -7.39
C ILE A 250 20.73 -6.33 -7.47
N LEU A 251 20.70 -5.57 -6.38
CA LEU A 251 21.34 -4.24 -6.33
C LEU A 251 22.85 -4.32 -6.52
N THR A 252 23.51 -5.33 -5.95
CA THR A 252 24.93 -5.60 -6.22
C THR A 252 25.15 -5.88 -7.70
N LEU A 253 24.37 -6.77 -8.32
CA LEU A 253 24.49 -7.11 -9.74
C LEU A 253 24.23 -5.89 -10.65
N ALA A 254 23.23 -5.05 -10.34
CA ALA A 254 22.96 -3.82 -11.08
C ALA A 254 24.21 -2.93 -11.19
N ASN A 255 25.01 -2.90 -10.12
CA ASN A 255 26.21 -2.07 -9.99
C ASN A 255 27.53 -2.83 -10.22
N THR A 256 27.49 -4.10 -10.62
CA THR A 256 28.70 -4.90 -10.84
C THR A 256 29.18 -4.77 -12.28
N ASP A 257 30.41 -4.29 -12.46
CA ASP A 257 31.07 -4.23 -13.76
C ASP A 257 31.56 -5.62 -14.20
N GLY A 258 31.57 -5.87 -15.52
CA GLY A 258 31.92 -7.17 -16.10
C GLY A 258 30.71 -8.09 -16.37
N LEU A 259 29.53 -7.76 -15.85
CA LEU A 259 28.30 -8.48 -16.19
C LEU A 259 27.78 -8.10 -17.59
N PRO A 260 27.09 -9.02 -18.29
CA PRO A 260 26.37 -8.69 -19.51
C PRO A 260 25.38 -7.55 -19.28
N PHE A 261 25.25 -6.63 -20.23
CA PHE A 261 24.39 -5.46 -20.07
C PHE A 261 22.91 -5.81 -19.82
N TRP A 262 22.41 -6.89 -20.41
CA TRP A 262 21.04 -7.36 -20.17
C TRP A 262 20.81 -7.78 -18.71
N VAL A 263 21.83 -8.34 -18.03
CA VAL A 263 21.75 -8.72 -16.61
C VAL A 263 21.63 -7.46 -15.76
N ARG A 264 22.47 -6.46 -16.04
CA ARG A 264 22.44 -5.17 -15.33
C ARG A 264 21.13 -4.43 -15.59
N ASP A 265 20.57 -4.51 -16.79
CA ASP A 265 19.26 -3.95 -17.10
C ASP A 265 18.13 -4.60 -16.29
N VAL A 266 18.03 -5.93 -16.35
CA VAL A 266 17.03 -6.69 -15.57
C VAL A 266 17.16 -6.37 -14.07
N ALA A 267 18.39 -6.38 -13.55
CA ALA A 267 18.65 -6.08 -12.15
C ALA A 267 18.26 -4.64 -11.79
N THR A 268 18.65 -3.66 -12.60
CA THR A 268 18.38 -2.24 -12.31
C THR A 268 16.89 -1.92 -12.40
N ARG A 269 16.18 -2.45 -13.40
CA ARG A 269 14.72 -2.30 -13.52
C ARG A 269 13.99 -2.95 -12.35
N ARG A 270 14.51 -4.08 -11.84
CA ARG A 270 13.94 -4.76 -10.68
C ARG A 270 14.15 -3.97 -9.38
N VAL A 271 15.31 -3.35 -9.19
CA VAL A 271 15.55 -2.42 -8.08
C VAL A 271 14.62 -1.21 -8.16
N LEU A 272 14.39 -0.68 -9.37
CA LEU A 272 13.49 0.45 -9.58
C LEU A 272 12.03 0.10 -9.27
N ASP A 273 11.54 -1.06 -9.73
CA ASP A 273 10.21 -1.58 -9.40
C ASP A 273 10.03 -1.78 -7.89
N TYR A 274 11.07 -2.31 -7.22
CA TYR A 274 11.08 -2.43 -5.77
C TYR A 274 10.99 -1.05 -5.08
N ALA A 275 11.76 -0.07 -5.56
CA ALA A 275 11.78 1.28 -4.99
C ALA A 275 10.44 2.02 -5.15
N LEU A 276 9.73 1.82 -6.26
CA LEU A 276 8.39 2.36 -6.47
C LEU A 276 7.36 1.76 -5.50
N LYS A 277 7.46 0.44 -5.24
CA LYS A 277 6.53 -0.28 -4.36
C LYS A 277 6.83 -0.08 -2.88
N TRP A 278 8.11 0.01 -2.52
CA TRP A 278 8.59 0.02 -1.14
C TRP A 278 9.64 1.12 -0.92
N PRO A 279 9.26 2.40 -1.04
CA PRO A 279 10.21 3.50 -1.08
C PRO A 279 11.06 3.59 0.19
N THR A 280 10.49 3.47 1.39
CA THR A 280 11.26 3.52 2.64
C THR A 280 12.29 2.39 2.73
N GLY A 281 11.93 1.18 2.29
CA GLY A 281 12.85 0.04 2.28
C GLY A 281 13.97 0.21 1.26
N ALA A 282 13.67 0.74 0.07
CA ALA A 282 14.67 1.03 -0.95
C ALA A 282 15.62 2.17 -0.55
N PHE A 283 15.11 3.20 0.14
CA PHE A 283 15.91 4.27 0.71
C PHE A 283 17.00 3.71 1.64
N HIS A 284 16.63 2.81 2.56
CA HIS A 284 17.60 2.12 3.40
C HIS A 284 18.56 1.23 2.62
N LEU A 285 18.03 0.45 1.68
CA LEU A 285 18.81 -0.50 0.88
C LEU A 285 19.93 0.19 0.09
N LEU A 286 19.66 1.40 -0.40
CA LEU A 286 20.59 2.22 -1.17
C LEU A 286 21.58 2.99 -0.29
N GLY A 287 21.61 2.71 1.02
CA GLY A 287 22.59 3.25 1.95
C GLY A 287 22.22 4.61 2.54
N PHE A 288 20.99 5.10 2.35
CA PHE A 288 20.52 6.28 3.05
C PHE A 288 20.24 5.90 4.51
N ALA A 289 21.08 6.39 5.42
CA ALA A 289 21.02 6.09 6.84
C ALA A 289 21.03 7.40 7.67
N GLY A 290 20.53 7.32 8.91
CA GLY A 290 20.55 8.43 9.88
C GLY A 290 19.24 9.22 9.96
N ASP A 291 19.33 10.46 10.44
CA ASP A 291 18.19 11.36 10.71
C ASP A 291 17.38 11.74 9.45
N ALA A 292 17.86 11.38 8.25
CA ALA A 292 17.20 11.64 6.97
C ALA A 292 15.83 10.94 6.81
N LEU A 293 15.52 9.89 7.58
CA LEU A 293 14.16 9.32 7.61
C LEU A 293 13.19 10.08 8.50
N ALA A 294 13.70 10.85 9.47
CA ALA A 294 12.88 11.79 10.22
C ALA A 294 12.52 13.02 9.37
N ASP A 295 13.29 13.26 8.30
CA ASP A 295 13.02 14.29 7.31
C ASP A 295 12.06 13.76 6.22
N ALA A 296 10.79 14.11 6.36
CA ALA A 296 9.76 13.77 5.38
C ALA A 296 10.07 14.32 3.98
N ASP A 297 10.82 15.43 3.89
CA ASP A 297 11.16 16.05 2.61
C ASP A 297 12.21 15.23 1.86
N ALA A 298 13.16 14.61 2.57
CA ALA A 298 14.18 13.73 1.98
C ALA A 298 13.57 12.46 1.37
N VAL A 299 12.61 11.84 2.07
CA VAL A 299 11.89 10.66 1.55
C VAL A 299 10.99 11.04 0.38
N ALA A 300 10.34 12.20 0.43
CA ALA A 300 9.52 12.71 -0.68
C ALA A 300 10.35 13.03 -1.93
N GLU A 301 11.54 13.62 -1.75
CA GLU A 301 12.53 13.85 -2.82
C GLU A 301 12.94 12.52 -3.46
N PHE A 302 13.31 11.53 -2.64
CA PHE A 302 13.68 10.20 -3.11
C PHE A 302 12.58 9.56 -3.98
N ILE A 303 11.33 9.56 -3.50
CA ILE A 303 10.18 9.04 -4.24
C ILE A 303 10.05 9.75 -5.60
N ARG A 304 10.14 11.08 -5.60
CA ARG A 304 10.03 11.87 -6.83
C ARG A 304 11.11 11.50 -7.85
N GLN A 305 12.33 11.26 -7.40
CA GLN A 305 13.45 10.88 -8.25
C GLN A 305 13.28 9.46 -8.82
N ILE A 306 12.86 8.50 -8.00
CA ILE A 306 12.55 7.14 -8.45
C ILE A 306 11.46 7.13 -9.52
N GLU A 307 10.38 7.89 -9.32
CA GLU A 307 9.37 8.06 -10.35
C GLU A 307 9.89 8.74 -11.62
N ALA A 308 10.82 9.69 -11.48
CA ALA A 308 11.43 10.35 -12.63
C ALA A 308 12.29 9.38 -13.45
N TYR A 309 13.07 8.50 -12.80
CA TYR A 309 13.83 7.46 -13.48
C TYR A 309 12.94 6.46 -14.20
N ASP A 310 11.85 6.02 -13.57
CA ASP A 310 10.88 5.10 -14.18
C ASP A 310 10.16 5.73 -15.39
N ARG A 311 9.77 7.01 -15.27
CA ARG A 311 9.24 7.78 -16.41
C ARG A 311 10.28 7.91 -17.54
N ALA A 312 11.53 8.22 -17.21
CA ALA A 312 12.60 8.37 -18.20
C ALA A 312 12.88 7.04 -18.92
N GLY A 313 12.92 5.92 -18.20
CA GLY A 313 13.08 4.58 -18.77
C GLY A 313 11.96 4.22 -19.74
N ARG A 314 10.70 4.39 -19.32
CA ARG A 314 9.54 4.17 -20.21
C ARG A 314 9.55 5.07 -21.44
N GLU A 315 9.98 6.32 -21.30
CA GLU A 315 10.11 7.23 -22.43
C GLU A 315 11.22 6.81 -23.39
N ALA A 316 12.36 6.38 -22.86
CA ALA A 316 13.46 5.86 -23.67
C ALA A 316 13.02 4.60 -24.44
N ASP A 317 12.34 3.64 -23.79
CA ASP A 317 11.76 2.46 -24.42
C ASP A 317 10.81 2.87 -25.56
N ARG A 318 9.89 3.80 -25.31
CA ARG A 318 8.96 4.31 -26.35
C ARG A 318 9.71 4.93 -27.53
N ARG A 319 10.71 5.78 -27.29
CA ARG A 319 11.49 6.41 -28.37
C ARG A 319 12.28 5.41 -29.18
N ALA A 320 12.83 4.37 -28.55
CA ALA A 320 13.55 3.33 -29.24
C ALA A 320 12.67 2.58 -30.26
N THR A 321 11.38 2.41 -29.99
CA THR A 321 10.44 1.83 -30.96
C THR A 321 10.26 2.67 -32.24
N LEU A 322 10.57 3.96 -32.18
CA LEU A 322 10.46 4.91 -33.30
C LEU A 322 11.76 4.98 -34.12
N LEU A 323 12.86 4.38 -33.65
CA LEU A 323 14.14 4.37 -34.35
C LEU A 323 14.23 3.17 -35.30
N ASN A 324 14.91 3.37 -36.44
CA ASN A 324 15.21 2.28 -37.37
C ASN A 324 16.10 1.24 -36.68
N GLY A 325 15.70 -0.03 -36.76
CA GLY A 325 16.39 -1.14 -36.11
C GLY A 325 15.92 -1.45 -34.68
N ARG A 326 15.03 -0.62 -34.09
CA ARG A 326 14.43 -0.83 -32.76
C ARG A 326 15.46 -1.25 -31.70
N PRO A 327 16.45 -0.39 -31.41
CA PRO A 327 17.52 -0.74 -30.48
C PRO A 327 16.95 -1.01 -29.07
N ASP A 328 17.54 -1.96 -28.36
CA ASP A 328 17.19 -2.20 -26.96
C ASP A 328 17.73 -1.08 -26.07
N VAL A 329 16.91 -0.64 -25.11
CA VAL A 329 17.29 0.36 -24.11
C VAL A 329 17.61 -0.34 -22.81
N GLN A 330 18.84 -0.14 -22.34
CA GLN A 330 19.33 -0.77 -21.13
C GLN A 330 19.62 0.29 -20.06
N LEU A 331 19.03 0.09 -18.88
CA LEU A 331 19.25 0.87 -17.69
C LEU A 331 20.35 0.21 -16.86
N ILE A 332 21.49 0.88 -16.71
CA ILE A 332 22.68 0.26 -16.13
C ILE A 332 23.07 1.02 -14.86
N GLY A 333 22.86 0.35 -13.73
CA GLY A 333 23.23 0.85 -12.43
C GLY A 333 22.21 1.83 -11.85
N ILE A 334 22.08 1.75 -10.53
CA ILE A 334 21.33 2.68 -9.71
C ILE A 334 22.02 2.73 -8.36
N GLY A 335 22.34 3.93 -7.89
CA GLY A 335 23.09 4.05 -6.66
C GLY A 335 23.19 5.48 -6.16
N ASN A 336 23.73 5.58 -4.95
CA ASN A 336 24.08 6.83 -4.32
C ASN A 336 25.60 7.02 -4.37
N GLN A 337 26.08 8.18 -4.79
CA GLN A 337 27.45 8.64 -4.54
C GLN A 337 27.39 10.00 -3.81
N GLY A 338 27.33 9.97 -2.47
CA GLY A 338 27.26 11.18 -1.64
C GLY A 338 25.82 11.63 -1.36
N ASP A 339 25.52 12.90 -1.66
CA ASP A 339 24.16 13.49 -1.57
C ASP A 339 23.44 13.51 -2.94
N GLU A 340 24.05 12.94 -3.98
CA GLU A 340 23.53 12.95 -5.36
C GLU A 340 23.27 11.54 -5.93
N TRP A 341 22.17 11.45 -6.67
CA TRP A 341 21.71 10.25 -7.35
C TRP A 341 22.27 10.16 -8.77
N TRP A 342 22.61 8.96 -9.20
CA TRP A 342 22.95 8.70 -10.59
C TRP A 342 22.29 7.41 -11.12
N GLY A 343 21.98 7.45 -12.41
CA GLY A 343 21.56 6.30 -13.21
C GLY A 343 22.09 6.49 -14.63
N VAL A 344 22.72 5.47 -15.20
CA VAL A 344 23.30 5.54 -16.54
C VAL A 344 22.37 4.80 -17.51
N PHE A 345 21.77 5.54 -18.43
CA PHE A 345 21.17 4.94 -19.62
C PHE A 345 22.26 4.77 -20.66
N LEU A 346 22.58 3.54 -21.04
CA LEU A 346 23.37 3.31 -22.24
C LEU A 346 22.40 2.98 -23.38
N PRO A 347 22.20 3.90 -24.35
CA PRO A 347 21.90 3.45 -25.69
C PRO A 347 23.17 2.79 -26.23
N GLY A 348 23.07 1.90 -27.21
CA GLY A 348 24.21 1.36 -27.95
C GLY A 348 25.02 2.45 -28.68
N THR A 349 25.75 3.27 -27.91
CA THR A 349 26.36 4.60 -28.15
C THR A 349 25.43 5.83 -27.94
N TRP A 350 25.51 6.48 -26.75
CA TRP A 350 25.89 7.90 -26.52
C TRP A 350 25.53 8.42 -25.10
N ILE A 351 26.42 9.24 -24.51
CA ILE A 351 26.29 10.00 -23.24
C ILE A 351 26.02 11.48 -23.57
N PRO A 352 25.17 12.18 -22.81
CA PRO A 352 25.64 13.47 -22.29
C PRO A 352 25.35 13.66 -20.78
N GLN A 353 26.43 13.86 -20.02
CA GLN A 353 26.44 14.63 -18.79
C GLN A 353 26.04 16.09 -19.10
N ARG A 354 24.93 16.54 -18.52
CA ARG A 354 24.61 17.91 -18.04
C ARG A 354 23.09 18.11 -18.10
N MET A 355 22.47 18.16 -16.93
CA MET A 355 21.42 19.12 -16.57
C MET A 355 20.98 18.84 -15.12
N LEU A 356 21.85 19.19 -14.17
CA LEU A 356 21.43 19.66 -12.86
C LEU A 356 22.19 20.97 -12.65
N GLY A 357 21.43 22.06 -12.73
CA GLY A 357 21.77 23.32 -12.08
C GLY A 357 20.88 23.45 -10.87
#